data_AF-A0A955JBA9-F1
#
_entry.id   AF-A0A955JBA9-F1
#
_cell.length_a   1.000
_cell.length_b   1.000
_cell.length_c   1.000
_cell.angle_alpha   90.00
_cell.angle_beta   90.00
_cell.angle_gamma   90.00
#
_symmetry.space_group_name_H-M   'P 1'
#
loop_
_entity.id
_entity.type
_entity.pdbx_description
1 polymer ?
#
loop_
_entity_poly.entity_id
_entity_poly.type
_entity_poly.pdbx_seq_one_letter_code
_entity_poly.pdbx_strand_id
1 'polypeptide(L)'
;PWFRHLIAEDDTRVLCEPEGFLIAAPRRGEWLVDDFVVTQPDLWPTVGRRLLMSLDGPVLVVVATHDVPKQALVRALEFEPAFQWFQKTLR
;
A
#
# COMPACT_ATOMS: atom_id res chain seq x y z
N PRO A 1 -11.40 -22.57 6.49
CA PRO A 1 -10.03 -22.72 5.95
C PRO A 1 -9.68 -21.52 5.07
N TRP A 2 -9.18 -20.42 5.66
CA TRP A 2 -9.31 -19.07 5.06
C TRP A 2 -8.00 -18.35 4.79
N PHE A 3 -6.88 -19.07 4.74
CA PHE A 3 -5.64 -18.52 4.17
C PHE A 3 -5.41 -19.24 2.85
N ARG A 4 -5.87 -18.66 1.73
CA ARG A 4 -5.21 -18.91 0.45
C ARG A 4 -3.91 -18.13 0.54
N HIS A 5 -2.77 -18.82 0.54
CA HIS A 5 -1.49 -18.17 0.29
C HIS A 5 -1.65 -17.37 -1.00
N LEU A 6 -1.61 -16.04 -0.90
CA LEU A 6 -1.45 -15.20 -2.07
C LEU A 6 0.04 -15.29 -2.41
N ILE A 7 0.41 -16.37 -3.10
CA ILE A 7 1.68 -16.40 -3.84
C ILE A 7 1.45 -15.40 -4.97
N ALA A 8 2.37 -14.44 -5.15
CA ALA A 8 2.30 -13.46 -6.22
C ALA A 8 1.80 -14.13 -7.51
N GLU A 9 0.57 -13.80 -7.92
CA GLU A 9 0.00 -14.30 -9.18
C GLU A 9 0.76 -13.60 -10.33
N ASP A 10 0.72 -14.17 -11.55
CA ASP A 10 1.49 -13.69 -12.72
C ASP A 10 1.26 -12.19 -13.05
N ASP A 11 0.23 -11.58 -12.49
CA ASP A 11 -0.19 -10.19 -12.67
C ASP A 11 0.19 -9.25 -11.50
N THR A 12 0.93 -9.76 -10.50
CA THR A 12 1.48 -8.93 -9.41
C THR A 12 2.49 -7.93 -9.95
N ARG A 13 2.31 -6.64 -9.62
CA ARG A 13 3.31 -5.60 -9.90
C ARG A 13 4.24 -5.43 -8.71
N VAL A 14 5.54 -5.50 -9.00
CA VAL A 14 6.62 -5.21 -8.06
C VAL A 14 7.37 -3.98 -8.57
N LEU A 15 7.32 -2.89 -7.82
CA LEU A 15 8.03 -1.64 -8.11
C LEU A 15 9.12 -1.46 -7.06
N CYS A 16 10.36 -1.29 -7.50
CA CYS A 16 11.52 -1.13 -6.62
C CYS A 16 12.26 0.16 -6.93
N GLU A 17 12.57 0.91 -5.88
CA GLU A 17 13.50 2.04 -5.87
C GLU A 17 14.60 1.75 -4.82
N PRO A 18 15.77 2.42 -4.87
CA PRO A 18 16.83 2.17 -3.90
C PRO A 18 16.36 2.39 -2.44
N GLU A 19 15.44 3.33 -2.23
CA GLU A 19 14.94 3.71 -0.90
C GLU A 19 13.51 3.23 -0.60
N GLY A 20 12.92 2.34 -1.41
CA GLY A 20 11.58 1.83 -1.15
C GLY A 20 11.07 0.83 -2.18
N PHE A 21 9.96 0.17 -1.87
CA PHE A 21 9.31 -0.75 -2.80
C PHE A 21 7.81 -0.79 -2.60
N LEU A 22 7.09 -1.25 -3.62
CA LEU A 22 5.65 -1.48 -3.61
C LEU A 22 5.33 -2.80 -4.32
N ILE A 23 4.52 -3.63 -3.69
CA ILE A 23 3.96 -4.86 -4.25
C ILE A 23 2.44 -4.68 -4.30
N ALA A 24 1.85 -4.84 -5.48
CA ALA A 24 0.41 -4.79 -5.67
C ALA A 24 -0.08 -5.95 -6.52
N ALA A 25 -1.20 -6.54 -6.10
CA ALA A 25 -1.90 -7.59 -6.84
C ALA A 25 -3.23 -7.03 -7.36
N PRO A 26 -3.68 -7.41 -8.56
CA PRO A 26 -4.96 -6.97 -9.06
C PRO A 26 -6.09 -7.69 -8.33
N ARG A 27 -7.15 -6.95 -8.03
CA ARG A 27 -8.33 -7.46 -7.35
C ARG A 27 -9.58 -6.77 -7.86
N ARG A 28 -10.42 -7.50 -8.59
CA ARG A 28 -11.74 -7.01 -9.08
C ARG A 28 -11.66 -5.69 -9.87
N GLY A 29 -10.61 -5.49 -10.65
CA GLY A 29 -10.41 -4.30 -11.47
C GLY A 29 -9.66 -3.15 -10.78
N GLU A 30 -9.14 -3.38 -9.58
CA GLU A 30 -8.34 -2.42 -8.81
C GLU A 30 -6.97 -3.03 -8.47
N TRP A 31 -5.98 -2.21 -8.13
CA TRP A 31 -4.72 -2.66 -7.54
C TRP A 31 -4.84 -2.68 -6.01
N LEU A 32 -4.72 -3.84 -5.39
CA LEU A 32 -4.55 -3.96 -3.95
C LEU A 32 -3.05 -3.95 -3.62
N VAL A 33 -2.60 -2.91 -2.94
CA VAL A 33 -1.23 -2.80 -2.43
C VAL A 33 -1.09 -3.72 -1.23
N ASP A 34 -0.32 -4.80 -1.38
CA ASP A 34 -0.08 -5.81 -0.34
C ASP A 34 1.08 -5.39 0.57
N ASP A 35 2.16 -4.88 -0.04
CA ASP A 35 3.30 -4.33 0.70
C ASP A 35 3.77 -3.01 0.09
N PHE A 36 4.14 -2.07 0.95
CA PHE A 36 4.58 -0.74 0.54
C PHE A 36 5.37 -0.07 1.65
N VAL A 37 6.67 0.03 1.41
CA VAL A 37 7.68 0.46 2.37
C VAL A 37 8.56 1.53 1.73
N VAL A 38 8.87 2.56 2.52
CA VAL A 38 9.92 3.53 2.23
C VAL A 38 10.88 3.53 3.41
N THR A 39 12.18 3.51 3.12
CA THR A 39 13.24 3.30 4.12
C THR A 39 13.31 4.38 5.19
N GLN A 40 12.91 5.61 4.86
CA GLN A 40 12.92 6.74 5.80
C GLN A 40 11.61 7.54 5.74
N PRO A 41 11.11 8.04 6.90
CA PRO A 41 9.86 8.81 6.98
C PRO A 41 9.76 10.03 6.06
N ASP A 42 10.86 10.75 5.86
CA ASP A 42 10.94 11.98 5.07
C ASP A 42 10.94 11.74 3.55
N LEU A 43 11.12 10.50 3.11
CA LEU A 43 11.11 10.11 1.70
C LEU A 43 9.71 9.73 1.18
N TRP A 44 8.69 9.62 2.05
CA TRP A 44 7.31 9.32 1.63
C TRP A 44 6.74 10.32 0.61
N PRO A 45 6.92 11.65 0.75
CA PRO A 45 6.40 12.62 -0.21
C PRO A 45 7.00 12.51 -1.62
N THR A 46 8.17 11.87 -1.75
CA THR A 46 8.90 11.72 -3.02
C THR A 46 8.89 10.28 -3.51
N VAL A 47 9.60 9.36 -2.85
CA VAL A 47 9.72 7.93 -3.22
C VAL A 47 8.38 7.24 -3.08
N GLY A 48 7.70 7.41 -1.94
CA GLY A 48 6.38 6.82 -1.72
C GLY A 48 5.36 7.29 -2.77
N ARG A 49 5.32 8.61 -3.01
CA ARG A 49 4.47 9.17 -4.07
C ARG A 49 4.76 8.55 -5.43
N ARG A 50 6.04 8.44 -5.83
CA ARG A 50 6.42 7.92 -7.14
C ARG A 50 5.99 6.47 -7.33
N LEU A 51 6.26 5.63 -6.33
CA LEU A 51 5.84 4.22 -6.33
C LEU A 51 4.31 4.10 -6.47
N LEU A 52 3.53 4.85 -5.69
CA LEU A 52 2.07 4.76 -5.71
C LEU A 52 1.46 5.28 -7.02
N MET A 53 2.01 6.36 -7.57
CA MET A 53 1.54 6.98 -8.83
C MET A 53 1.98 6.22 -10.08
N SER A 54 2.82 5.19 -9.93
CA SER A 54 3.24 4.32 -11.04
C SER A 54 2.27 3.14 -11.27
N LEU A 55 1.24 3.01 -10.42
CA LEU A 55 0.12 2.09 -10.66
C LEU A 55 -0.94 2.79 -11.51
N ASP A 56 -1.34 2.14 -12.59
CA ASP A 56 -2.39 2.64 -13.48
C ASP A 56 -3.75 2.12 -13.01
N GLY A 57 -4.71 3.03 -12.78
CA GLY A 57 -6.10 2.70 -12.43
C GLY A 57 -6.43 2.88 -10.94
N PRO A 58 -7.58 2.35 -10.47
CA PRO A 58 -7.98 2.44 -9.07
C PRO A 58 -7.01 1.67 -8.17
N VAL A 59 -6.64 2.26 -7.03
CA VAL A 59 -5.69 1.68 -6.07
C VAL A 59 -6.30 1.64 -4.68
N LEU A 60 -6.20 0.48 -4.03
CA LEU A 60 -6.48 0.29 -2.61
C LEU A 60 -5.16 0.13 -1.87
N VAL A 61 -4.91 1.00 -0.89
CA VAL A 61 -3.73 0.95 -0.04
C VAL A 61 -4.13 0.84 1.42
N VAL A 62 -3.49 -0.08 2.14
CA VAL A 62 -3.66 -0.21 3.58
C VAL A 62 -2.65 0.69 4.29
N VAL A 63 -3.16 1.52 5.21
CA VAL A 63 -2.34 2.42 6.02
C VAL A 63 -2.71 2.24 7.48
N ALA A 64 -1.73 1.91 8.31
CA ALA A 64 -1.93 1.81 9.75
C ALA A 64 -2.14 3.20 10.37
N THR A 65 -2.99 3.28 11.40
CA THR A 65 -3.32 4.55 12.08
C THR A 65 -2.14 5.22 12.78
N HIS A 66 -1.05 4.47 13.05
CA HIS A 66 0.17 5.00 13.63
C HIS A 66 1.25 5.34 12.58
N ASP A 67 1.06 4.97 11.32
CA ASP A 67 1.98 5.30 10.23
C ASP A 67 1.69 6.72 9.71
N VAL A 68 2.15 7.71 10.46
CA VAL A 68 1.90 9.13 10.20
C VAL A 68 2.43 9.59 8.83
N PRO A 69 3.66 9.24 8.41
CA PRO A 69 4.18 9.66 7.10
C PRO A 69 3.35 9.11 5.92
N LYS A 70 3.02 7.81 5.94
CA LYS A 70 2.19 7.19 4.90
C LYS A 70 0.78 7.75 4.88
N GLN A 71 0.20 8.03 6.06
CA GLN A 71 -1.10 8.71 6.15
C GLN A 71 -1.07 10.11 5.53
N ALA A 72 -0.03 10.89 5.81
CA ALA A 72 0.12 12.22 5.22
C ALA A 72 0.19 12.14 3.69
N LEU A 73 0.93 11.16 3.15
CA LEU A 73 0.98 10.93 1.71
C LEU A 73 -0.40 10.60 1.12
N VAL A 74 -1.10 9.58 1.64
CA VAL A 74 -2.38 9.16 1.01
C VAL A 74 -3.45 10.24 1.10
N ARG A 75 -3.45 11.05 2.17
CA ARG A 75 -4.33 12.23 2.28
C ARG A 75 -3.96 13.32 1.28
N ALA A 76 -2.67 13.57 1.08
CA ALA A 76 -2.20 14.55 0.07
C ALA A 76 -2.48 14.10 -1.36
N LEU A 77 -2.67 12.79 -1.58
CA LEU A 77 -3.10 12.19 -2.84
C LEU A 77 -4.62 11.96 -2.92
N GLU A 78 -5.38 12.55 -2.00
CA GLU A 78 -6.85 12.54 -2.01
C GLU A 78 -7.47 11.13 -1.98
N PHE A 79 -6.79 10.16 -1.35
CA PHE A 79 -7.38 8.84 -1.10
C PHE A 79 -8.54 8.96 -0.12
N GLU A 80 -9.70 8.45 -0.53
CA GLU A 80 -10.90 8.32 0.31
C GLU A 80 -10.79 7.06 1.20
N PRO A 81 -11.16 7.13 2.50
CA PRO A 81 -11.22 5.94 3.34
C PRO A 81 -12.30 4.95 2.86
N ALA A 82 -11.89 3.77 2.42
CA ALA A 82 -12.82 2.73 1.97
C ALA A 82 -13.24 1.76 3.09
N PHE A 83 -12.30 1.32 3.94
CA PHE A 83 -12.54 0.32 4.99
C PHE A 83 -11.69 0.61 6.24
N GLN A 84 -12.16 0.16 7.41
CA GLN A 84 -11.44 0.28 8.68
C GLN A 84 -11.24 -1.09 9.32
N TRP A 85 -10.03 -1.31 9.86
CA TRP A 85 -9.66 -2.53 10.55
C TRP A 85 -9.60 -2.28 12.07
N PHE A 86 -10.00 -3.28 12.85
CA PHE A 86 -10.04 -3.21 14.32
C PHE A 86 -8.98 -4.13 14.92
N GLN A 87 -8.33 -3.68 15.98
CA GLN A 87 -7.37 -4.46 16.76
C GLN A 87 -7.99 -4.93 18.08
N LYS A 88 -7.74 -6.19 18.46
CA LYS A 88 -8.03 -6.73 19.79
C LYS A 88 -6.74 -7.28 20.39
N THR A 89 -6.32 -6.75 21.55
CA THR A 89 -5.23 -7.33 22.34
C THR A 89 -5.79 -8.48 23.17
N LEU A 90 -5.26 -9.69 22.95
CA LEU A 90 -5.56 -10.84 23.80
C LEU A 90 -4.75 -10.70 25.09
N ARG A 91 -5.41 -10.86 26.24
CA ARG A 91 -4.78 -10.90 27.56
C ARG A 91 -4.61 -12.34 28.00
#